data_AF-A0A8F1MAI3-F1
#
_entry.id   AF-A0A8F1MAI3-F1
#
_cell.length_a   1.000
_cell.length_b   1.000
_cell.length_c   1.000
_cell.angle_alpha   90.00
_cell.angle_beta   90.00
_cell.angle_gamma   90.00
#
_symmetry.space_group_name_H-M   'P 1'
#
loop_
_entity.id
_entity.type
_entity.pdbx_description
1 polymer ?
#
loop_
_entity_poly.entity_id
_entity_poly.type
_entity_poly.pdbx_seq_one_letter_code
_entity_poly.pdbx_strand_id
1 'polypeptide(L)'
;MCCNQGFKNIICNEKVASEYLYYLLGYNTIFLNSLGRGATFKEISKKIVEEIKVPLPVKELQNQFAVFTRQVDKSKFVAKQ
;
A
#
# COMPACT_ATOMS: atom_id res chain seq x y z
N MET A 1 -9.31 5.39 -16.68
CA MET A 1 -9.59 4.87 -15.32
C MET A 1 -10.44 5.93 -14.62
N CYS A 2 -11.68 5.61 -14.22
CA CYS A 2 -12.56 6.55 -13.53
C CYS A 2 -12.60 6.18 -12.05
N CYS A 3 -12.21 7.09 -11.16
CA CYS A 3 -12.28 6.91 -9.71
C CYS A 3 -13.12 8.04 -9.10
N ASN A 4 -13.89 7.73 -8.05
CA ASN A 4 -14.59 8.77 -7.29
C ASN A 4 -13.62 9.51 -6.35
N GLN A 5 -14.08 10.60 -5.76
CA GLN A 5 -13.28 11.48 -4.89
C GLN A 5 -12.72 10.76 -3.64
N GLY A 6 -13.37 9.68 -3.19
CA GLY A 6 -12.95 8.91 -2.02
C GLY A 6 -11.69 8.06 -2.26
N PHE A 7 -11.31 7.82 -3.51
CA PHE A 7 -10.09 7.08 -3.85
C PHE A 7 -8.90 8.01 -4.08
N LYS A 8 -7.72 7.57 -3.66
CA LYS A 8 -6.44 8.25 -3.93
C LYS A 8 -5.58 7.33 -4.79
N ASN A 9 -5.38 7.71 -6.04
CA ASN A 9 -4.56 6.95 -6.98
C ASN A 9 -3.09 7.37 -6.81
N ILE A 10 -2.22 6.38 -6.60
CA ILE A 10 -0.78 6.61 -6.45
C ILE A 10 -0.07 6.08 -7.70
N ILE A 11 0.56 6.98 -8.45
CA ILE A 11 1.38 6.63 -9.61
C ILE A 11 2.84 6.58 -9.15
N CYS A 12 3.43 5.39 -9.20
CA CYS A 12 4.83 5.19 -8.83
C CYS A 12 5.76 5.70 -9.94
N ASN A 13 6.84 6.37 -9.54
CA ASN A 13 7.96 6.65 -10.45
C ASN A 13 8.92 5.44 -10.52
N GLU A 14 9.97 5.56 -11.31
CA GLU A 14 10.94 4.48 -11.55
C GLU A 14 11.63 3.98 -10.26
N LYS A 15 11.74 4.82 -9.23
CA LYS A 15 12.40 4.47 -7.95
C LYS A 15 11.56 3.55 -7.08
N VAL A 16 10.25 3.46 -7.32
CA VAL A 16 9.32 2.71 -6.46
C VAL A 16 8.71 1.55 -7.24
N ALA A 17 8.85 0.32 -6.75
CA ALA A 17 8.12 -0.82 -7.29
C ALA A 17 6.67 -0.75 -6.80
N SER A 18 5.70 -0.78 -7.72
CA SER A 18 4.28 -0.65 -7.37
C SER A 18 3.77 -1.80 -6.50
N GLU A 19 4.23 -3.02 -6.74
CA GLU A 19 3.88 -4.20 -5.94
C GLU A 19 4.46 -4.12 -4.52
N TYR A 20 5.68 -3.59 -4.37
CA TYR A 20 6.25 -3.28 -3.05
C TYR A 20 5.38 -2.27 -2.29
N LEU A 21 5.02 -1.16 -2.94
CA LEU A 21 4.18 -0.13 -2.31
C LEU A 21 2.79 -0.69 -1.94
N TYR A 22 2.19 -1.52 -2.79
CA TYR A 22 0.93 -2.19 -2.51
C TYR A 22 0.99 -3.00 -1.20
N TYR A 23 1.98 -3.88 -1.07
CA TYR A 23 2.14 -4.69 0.14
C TYR A 23 2.50 -3.84 1.37
N LEU A 24 3.35 -2.83 1.20
CA LEU A 24 3.72 -1.92 2.27
C LEU A 24 2.51 -1.17 2.84
N LEU A 25 1.65 -0.64 1.97
CA LEU A 25 0.41 0.04 2.40
C LEU A 25 -0.55 -0.97 3.04
N GLY A 26 -0.70 -2.17 2.46
CA GLY A 26 -1.52 -3.24 3.00
C GLY A 26 -1.13 -3.63 4.43
N TYR A 27 0.16 -3.76 4.71
CA TYR A 27 0.66 -4.07 6.06
C TYR A 27 0.55 -2.91 7.05
N ASN A 28 0.51 -1.66 6.56
CA ASN A 28 0.34 -0.48 7.38
C ASN A 28 -1.12 -0.04 7.55
N THR A 29 -2.10 -0.89 7.22
CA THR A 29 -3.53 -0.54 7.24
C THR A 29 -4.00 0.05 8.58
N ILE A 30 -3.51 -0.47 9.72
CA ILE A 30 -3.87 0.06 11.06
C ILE A 30 -3.39 1.51 11.20
N PHE A 31 -2.14 1.77 10.84
CA PHE A 31 -1.57 3.12 10.85
C PHE A 31 -2.33 4.06 9.90
N LEU A 32 -2.57 3.63 8.66
CA LEU A 32 -3.32 4.41 7.67
C LEU A 32 -4.74 4.75 8.17
N ASN A 33 -5.44 3.78 8.77
CA ASN A 33 -6.77 3.98 9.36
C ASN A 33 -6.77 4.91 10.58
N SER A 34 -5.64 5.04 11.28
CA SER A 34 -5.49 6.01 12.37
C SER A 34 -5.42 7.46 11.88
N LEU A 35 -4.97 7.67 10.64
CA LEU A 35 -4.87 8.99 10.01
C LEU A 35 -6.19 9.44 9.36
N GLY A 36 -7.09 8.50 9.08
CA GLY A 36 -8.39 8.76 8.46
C GLY A 36 -9.29 9.65 9.31
N ARG A 37 -10.00 10.57 8.66
CA ARG A 37 -10.96 11.50 9.27
C ARG A 37 -12.39 11.13 8.88
N GLY A 38 -13.35 11.45 9.72
CA GLY A 38 -14.77 11.08 9.56
C GLY A 38 -15.21 9.95 10.49
N ALA A 39 -16.48 9.99 10.93
CA ALA A 39 -17.03 9.03 11.90
C ALA A 39 -17.55 7.75 11.23
N THR A 40 -18.29 7.89 10.11
CA THR A 40 -18.92 6.75 9.41
C THR A 40 -18.04 6.19 8.30
N PHE A 41 -17.34 7.06 7.57
CA PHE A 41 -16.37 6.67 6.54
C PHE A 41 -15.06 7.40 6.82
N LYS A 42 -14.02 6.64 7.16
CA LYS A 42 -12.68 7.20 7.39
C LYS A 42 -11.99 7.44 6.07
N GLU A 43 -11.74 8.70 5.73
CA GLU A 43 -11.01 9.10 4.53
C GLU A 43 -9.66 9.71 4.89
N ILE A 44 -8.62 9.40 4.11
CA ILE A 44 -7.32 10.06 4.19
C ILE A 44 -7.25 11.10 3.07
N SER A 45 -7.06 12.37 3.46
CA SER A 45 -6.96 13.47 2.50
C SER A 45 -5.67 13.38 1.69
N LYS A 46 -5.65 13.98 0.49
CA LYS A 46 -4.45 14.05 -0.37
C LYS A 46 -3.24 14.61 0.40
N LYS A 47 -3.45 15.69 1.15
CA LYS A 47 -2.40 16.33 1.95
C LYS A 47 -1.77 15.36 2.96
N ILE A 48 -2.61 14.59 3.68
CA ILE A 48 -2.11 13.61 4.63
C ILE A 48 -1.33 12.50 3.91
N VAL A 49 -1.84 11.99 2.77
CA VAL A 49 -1.14 10.97 1.98
C VAL A 49 0.26 11.42 1.55
N GLU A 50 0.43 12.68 1.11
CA GLU A 50 1.72 13.24 0.70
C GLU A 50 2.73 13.39 1.86
N GLU A 51 2.24 13.49 3.10
CA GLU A 51 3.07 13.62 4.30
C GLU A 51 3.53 12.26 4.84
N ILE A 52 2.91 11.15 4.44
CA ILE A 52 3.27 9.80 4.90
C ILE A 52 4.71 9.47 4.47
N LYS A 53 5.54 9.14 5.46
CA LYS A 53 6.90 8.63 5.24
C LYS A 53 6.88 7.12 5.22
N VAL A 54 7.56 6.55 4.24
CA VAL A 54 7.71 5.10 4.07
C VAL A 54 9.17 4.73 3.87
N PRO A 55 9.61 3.54 4.31
CA PRO A 55 10.92 3.03 3.93
C PRO A 55 11.00 2.90 2.40
N LEU A 56 12.14 3.29 1.83
CA LEU A 56 12.39 3.20 0.40
C LEU A 56 13.79 2.60 0.17
N PRO A 57 13.93 1.27 0.25
CA PRO A 57 15.19 0.61 -0.06
C PRO A 57 15.50 0.65 -1.56
N VAL A 58 16.68 0.17 -1.97
CA VAL A 58 17.04 0.03 -3.40
C VAL A 58 16.05 -0.88 -4.13
N LYS A 59 15.90 -0.67 -5.45
CA LYS A 59 14.82 -1.27 -6.26
C LYS A 59 14.87 -2.80 -6.24
N GLU A 60 16.08 -3.37 -6.22
CA GLU A 60 16.33 -4.81 -6.16
C GLU A 60 15.70 -5.41 -4.90
N LEU A 61 15.87 -4.77 -3.74
CA LEU A 61 15.32 -5.25 -2.48
C LEU A 61 13.80 -5.09 -2.43
N GLN A 62 13.26 -4.01 -3.00
CA GLN A 62 11.81 -3.83 -3.15
C GLN A 62 11.19 -4.98 -3.96
N ASN A 63 11.82 -5.38 -5.06
CA ASN A 63 11.36 -6.47 -5.91
C ASN A 63 11.49 -7.84 -5.21
N GLN A 64 12.60 -8.10 -4.52
CA GLN A 64 12.77 -9.34 -3.74
C GLN A 64 11.69 -9.47 -2.67
N PHE A 65 11.42 -8.39 -1.94
CA PHE A 65 10.33 -8.35 -0.95
C PHE A 65 8.98 -8.66 -1.61
N ALA A 66 8.64 -7.98 -2.71
CA ALA A 66 7.37 -8.19 -3.41
C ALA A 66 7.19 -9.65 -3.86
N VAL A 67 8.23 -10.27 -4.42
CA VAL A 67 8.22 -11.68 -4.83
C VAL A 67 7.97 -12.60 -3.65
N PHE A 68 8.71 -12.41 -2.55
CA PHE A 68 8.56 -13.22 -1.34
C PHE A 68 7.14 -13.11 -0.77
N THR A 69 6.66 -11.89 -0.59
CA THR A 69 5.33 -11.62 -0.03
C THR A 69 4.22 -12.23 -0.88
N ARG A 70 4.31 -12.08 -2.20
CA ARG A 70 3.35 -12.68 -3.14
C ARG A 70 3.29 -14.20 -3.02
N GLN A 71 4.45 -14.86 -2.91
CA GLN A 71 4.51 -16.32 -2.72
C GLN A 71 3.86 -16.74 -1.40
N VAL A 72 4.15 -16.01 -0.32
CA VAL A 72 3.56 -16.27 1.00
C VAL A 72 2.04 -16.13 0.97
N ASP A 73 1.51 -15.07 0.36
CA ASP A 73 0.07 -14.86 0.27
C ASP A 73 -0.62 -15.92 -0.59
N LYS A 74 0.03 -16.38 -1.68
CA LYS A 74 -0.46 -17.53 -2.45
C LYS A 74 -0.55 -18.80 -1.59
N SER A 75 0.47 -19.10 -0.80
CA SER A 75 0.48 -20.28 0.06
C SER A 75 -0.57 -20.23 1.16
N LYS A 76 -0.84 -19.04 1.74
CA LYS A 76 -1.91 -18.84 2.73
C LYS A 76 -3.31 -19.07 2.16
N PHE A 77 -3.51 -18.77 0.89
CA PHE A 77 -4.79 -19.01 0.22
C PHE A 77 -5.04 -20.51 0.04
N VAL A 78 -4.01 -21.27 -0.40
CA VAL A 78 -4.10 -22.71 -0.60
C VAL A 78 -4.30 -23.46 0.72
N ALA A 79 -3.68 -23.03 1.81
CA ALA A 79 -3.82 -23.66 3.13
C ALA A 79 -5.16 -23.38 3.85
N LYS A 80 -6.00 -22.49 3.32
CA LYS A 80 -7.32 -22.14 3.87
C LYS A 80 -8.48 -22.83 3.14
N GLN A 81 -8.17 -23.67 2.15
CA GLN A 81 -9.14 -24.42 1.35
C GLN A 81 -9.11 -25.89 1.77
#